data_AF-A0A420VPJ9-F1
#
_entry.id   AF-A0A420VPJ9-F1
#
_cell.length_a   1.000
_cell.length_b   1.000
_cell.length_c   1.000
_cell.angle_alpha   90.00
_cell.angle_beta   90.00
_cell.angle_gamma   90.00
#
_symmetry.space_group_name_H-M   'P 1'
#
loop_
_entity.id
_entity.type
_entity.pdbx_description
1 polymer ?
#
loop_
_entity_poly.entity_id
_entity_poly.type
_entity_poly.pdbx_seq_one_letter_code
_entity_poly.pdbx_strand_id
1 'polypeptide(L)'
;MLPYPLLLAIPLELWEYPLVLIGLQNSDMKKTAFIIIFLLIPLLFLLFNCTDYNKRQCEEFTGFYNDVQFDIIILSKPVAEPNYYRFSVRDLASKKDSILSIDRELVSLSSIWNIGDTLTKNRGNTIVELRKRDSILNTRKFLIEWTCKGTFINGEDGDIWERRLASHGLR
;
A
#
# COMPACT_ATOMS: atom_id res chain seq x y z
N MET A 1 -27.75 14.54 -24.75
CA MET A 1 -27.46 14.89 -26.16
C MET A 1 -26.10 15.55 -26.19
N LEU A 2 -25.10 14.78 -26.59
CA LEU A 2 -23.69 15.13 -26.77
C LEU A 2 -23.28 14.35 -28.02
N PRO A 3 -22.77 14.98 -29.09
CA PRO A 3 -22.39 14.25 -30.29
C PRO A 3 -20.91 13.82 -30.21
N TYR A 4 -20.68 12.56 -30.51
CA TYR A 4 -19.45 12.02 -31.09
C TYR A 4 -19.84 11.32 -32.41
N PRO A 5 -18.92 11.04 -33.36
CA PRO A 5 -17.50 11.38 -33.40
C PRO A 5 -17.08 12.10 -34.70
N LEU A 6 -16.09 12.99 -34.60
CA LEU A 6 -15.28 13.40 -35.74
C LEU A 6 -14.32 12.24 -36.05
N LEU A 7 -14.64 11.45 -37.07
CA LEU A 7 -13.69 10.61 -37.77
C LEU A 7 -12.63 11.52 -38.40
N LEU A 8 -11.45 11.57 -37.80
CA LEU A 8 -10.23 12.00 -38.49
C LEU A 8 -9.88 10.91 -39.50
N ALA A 9 -10.11 11.20 -40.78
CA ALA A 9 -9.54 10.44 -41.88
C ALA A 9 -8.01 10.62 -41.82
N ILE A 10 -7.33 9.59 -41.34
CA ILE A 10 -5.87 9.49 -41.44
C ILE A 10 -5.56 9.09 -42.89
N PRO A 11 -4.78 9.88 -43.65
CA PRO A 11 -4.39 9.51 -44.99
C PRO A 11 -3.52 8.24 -44.94
N LEU A 12 -3.84 7.30 -45.82
CA LEU A 12 -3.29 5.94 -45.90
C LEU A 12 -1.87 5.89 -46.53
N GLU A 13 -1.06 6.94 -46.33
CA GLU A 13 0.26 7.11 -46.97
C GLU A 13 1.41 7.37 -45.97
N LEU A 14 1.27 6.93 -44.72
CA LEU A 14 2.30 7.09 -43.68
C LEU A 14 2.84 5.76 -43.12
N TRP A 15 2.66 4.66 -43.85
CA TRP A 15 3.17 3.34 -43.41
C TRP A 15 4.60 3.03 -43.91
N GLU A 16 5.23 3.91 -44.69
CA GLU A 16 6.60 3.69 -45.17
C GLU A 16 7.72 4.37 -44.36
N TYR A 17 7.40 5.15 -43.32
CA TYR A 17 8.41 5.87 -42.54
C TYR A 17 8.46 5.45 -41.07
N PRO A 18 9.04 4.28 -40.79
CA PRO A 18 9.96 4.22 -39.65
C PRO A 18 11.29 3.51 -39.94
N LEU A 19 11.60 3.15 -41.18
CA LEU A 19 12.77 2.30 -41.49
C LEU A 19 14.00 3.01 -42.06
N VAL A 20 14.00 4.35 -42.17
CA VAL A 20 15.10 5.09 -42.83
C VAL A 20 16.14 5.68 -41.85
N LEU A 21 15.89 5.71 -40.54
CA LEU A 21 16.86 6.26 -39.57
C LEU A 21 17.84 5.24 -38.97
N ILE A 22 17.73 3.96 -39.35
CA ILE A 22 18.73 2.95 -39.00
C ILE A 22 19.18 2.36 -40.33
N GLY A 23 20.41 2.64 -40.74
CA GLY A 23 21.01 2.14 -41.99
C GLY A 23 21.13 0.61 -41.99
N LEU A 24 20.02 -0.08 -42.21
CA LEU A 24 19.93 -1.54 -42.32
C LEU A 24 19.58 -1.87 -43.76
N GLN A 25 20.59 -2.02 -44.62
CA GLN A 25 20.45 -2.38 -46.04
C GLN A 25 20.11 -3.87 -46.27
N ASN A 26 20.05 -4.68 -45.21
CA ASN A 26 19.82 -6.12 -45.30
C ASN A 26 18.35 -6.47 -45.05
N SER A 27 17.70 -7.18 -45.98
CA SER A 27 16.25 -7.47 -45.93
C SER A 27 15.86 -8.33 -44.72
N ASP A 28 16.76 -9.19 -44.24
CA ASP A 28 16.55 -9.99 -43.03
C ASP A 28 16.61 -9.16 -41.75
N MET A 29 17.51 -8.17 -41.67
CA MET A 29 17.63 -7.30 -40.48
C MET A 29 16.42 -6.39 -40.28
N LYS A 30 15.74 -5.99 -41.37
CA LYS A 30 14.48 -5.23 -41.31
C LYS A 30 13.34 -6.06 -40.72
N LYS A 31 13.27 -7.35 -41.06
CA LYS A 31 12.26 -8.27 -40.50
C LYS A 31 12.49 -8.50 -39.01
N THR A 32 13.74 -8.68 -38.59
CA THR A 32 14.08 -8.84 -37.16
C THR A 32 13.76 -7.58 -36.35
N ALA A 33 14.06 -6.39 -36.86
CA ALA A 33 13.73 -5.12 -36.20
C ALA A 33 12.20 -4.90 -36.09
N PHE A 34 11.44 -5.25 -37.14
CA PHE A 34 9.98 -5.15 -37.13
C PHE A 34 9.35 -6.10 -36.09
N ILE A 35 9.86 -7.33 -35.99
CA ILE A 35 9.43 -8.31 -34.97
C ILE A 35 9.74 -7.81 -33.56
N ILE A 36 10.92 -7.23 -33.33
CA ILE A 36 11.32 -6.69 -32.01
C ILE A 36 10.40 -5.53 -31.59
N ILE A 37 10.09 -4.60 -32.50
CA ILE A 37 9.18 -3.48 -32.22
C ILE A 37 7.76 -3.99 -31.94
N PHE A 38 7.28 -4.95 -32.73
CA PHE A 38 5.94 -5.54 -32.55
C PHE A 38 5.79 -6.32 -31.24
N LEU A 39 6.89 -6.87 -30.70
CA LEU A 39 6.90 -7.54 -29.39
C LEU A 39 7.13 -6.59 -28.21
N LEU A 40 7.84 -5.48 -28.40
CA LEU A 40 8.11 -4.48 -27.36
C LEU A 40 6.91 -3.57 -27.08
N ILE A 41 6.10 -3.23 -28.09
CA ILE A 41 4.92 -2.36 -27.92
C ILE A 41 3.88 -2.96 -26.96
N PRO A 42 3.46 -4.24 -27.08
CA PRO A 42 2.56 -4.88 -26.12
C PRO A 42 3.15 -4.92 -24.70
N LEU A 43 4.47 -5.13 -24.57
CA LEU A 43 5.16 -5.14 -23.29
C LEU A 43 5.09 -3.77 -22.59
N LEU A 44 5.20 -2.69 -23.36
CA LEU A 44 5.08 -1.33 -22.86
C LEU A 44 3.67 -1.04 -22.32
N PHE A 45 2.61 -1.46 -23.05
CA PHE A 45 1.23 -1.34 -22.59
C PHE A 45 0.93 -2.15 -21.33
N LEU A 46 1.56 -3.32 -21.16
CA LEU A 46 1.46 -4.10 -19.93
C LEU A 46 2.12 -3.39 -18.74
N LEU A 47 3.30 -2.78 -18.94
CA LEU A 47 3.99 -2.02 -17.90
C LEU A 47 3.19 -0.77 -17.46
N PHE A 48 2.61 -0.02 -18.39
CA PHE A 48 1.77 1.14 -18.04
C PHE A 48 0.54 0.75 -17.23
N ASN A 49 -0.14 -0.35 -17.59
CA ASN A 49 -1.31 -0.85 -16.85
C ASN A 49 -0.94 -1.33 -15.43
N CYS A 50 0.22 -1.98 -15.25
CA CYS A 50 0.68 -2.38 -13.92
C CYS A 50 0.95 -1.17 -13.01
N THR A 51 1.48 -0.08 -13.56
CA THR A 51 1.81 1.12 -12.77
C THR A 51 0.54 1.84 -12.29
N ASP A 52 -0.47 1.94 -13.16
CA ASP A 52 -1.76 2.58 -12.83
C ASP A 52 -2.61 1.72 -11.88
N TYR A 53 -2.62 0.40 -12.09
CA TYR A 53 -3.26 -0.54 -11.17
C TYR A 53 -2.68 -0.44 -9.75
N ASN A 54 -1.34 -0.42 -9.62
CA ASN A 54 -0.66 -0.28 -8.33
C ASN A 54 -0.97 1.07 -7.67
N LYS A 55 -1.09 2.15 -8.46
CA LYS A 55 -1.45 3.47 -7.95
C LYS A 55 -2.88 3.47 -7.39
N ARG A 56 -3.85 2.94 -8.14
CA ARG A 56 -5.24 2.86 -7.70
C ARG A 56 -5.41 2.00 -6.44
N GLN A 57 -4.75 0.85 -6.40
CA GLN A 57 -4.72 0.00 -5.21
C GLN A 57 -4.15 0.76 -4.00
N CYS A 58 -3.08 1.54 -4.19
CA CYS A 58 -2.57 2.38 -3.11
C CYS A 58 -3.56 3.48 -2.69
N GLU A 59 -4.22 4.14 -3.62
CA GLU A 59 -5.20 5.19 -3.31
C GLU A 59 -6.39 4.61 -2.53
N GLU A 60 -6.88 3.42 -2.91
CA GLU A 60 -7.93 2.69 -2.17
C GLU A 60 -7.45 2.30 -0.77
N PHE A 61 -6.24 1.76 -0.64
CA PHE A 61 -5.61 1.41 0.63
C PHE A 61 -5.44 2.63 1.55
N THR A 62 -4.78 3.69 1.07
CA THR A 62 -4.55 4.91 1.85
C THR A 62 -5.86 5.62 2.19
N GLY A 63 -6.83 5.61 1.26
CA GLY A 63 -8.18 6.12 1.47
C GLY A 63 -8.91 5.41 2.60
N PHE A 64 -8.90 4.06 2.61
CA PHE A 64 -9.49 3.27 3.68
C PHE A 64 -8.93 3.67 5.05
N TYR A 65 -7.60 3.74 5.18
CA TYR A 65 -7.00 4.12 6.45
C TYR A 65 -7.30 5.59 6.81
N ASN A 66 -7.31 6.52 5.87
CA ASN A 66 -7.62 7.92 6.14
C ASN A 66 -9.01 8.14 6.75
N ASP A 67 -9.99 7.30 6.42
CA ASP A 67 -11.35 7.43 6.95
C ASP A 67 -11.55 6.79 8.34
N VAL A 68 -10.57 6.04 8.85
CA VAL A 68 -10.63 5.41 10.17
C VAL A 68 -10.29 6.41 11.28
N GLN A 69 -11.10 6.39 12.35
CA GLN A 69 -10.86 7.13 13.59
C GLN A 69 -11.10 6.24 14.80
N PHE A 70 -10.23 6.32 15.79
CA PHE A 70 -10.42 5.65 17.08
C PHE A 70 -9.59 6.31 18.16
N ASP A 71 -10.09 6.29 19.40
CA ASP A 71 -9.32 6.65 20.59
C ASP A 71 -9.69 5.67 21.71
N ILE A 72 -8.88 4.63 21.86
CA ILE A 72 -9.26 3.42 22.58
C ILE A 72 -8.16 2.92 23.51
N ILE A 73 -8.57 2.15 24.52
CA ILE A 73 -7.68 1.35 25.37
C ILE A 73 -7.91 -0.14 25.12
N ILE A 74 -6.83 -0.91 25.02
CA ILE A 74 -6.87 -2.37 24.83
C ILE A 74 -7.26 -3.05 26.14
N LEU A 75 -8.34 -3.85 26.12
CA LEU A 75 -8.81 -4.61 27.28
C LEU A 75 -8.38 -6.09 27.24
N SER A 76 -8.10 -6.62 26.06
CA SER A 76 -7.68 -8.01 25.88
C SER A 76 -6.56 -8.10 24.85
N LYS A 77 -5.71 -9.14 24.95
CA LYS A 77 -4.78 -9.46 23.86
C LYS A 77 -5.55 -9.73 22.56
N PRO A 78 -4.98 -9.34 21.40
CA PRO A 78 -5.58 -9.63 20.11
C PRO A 78 -5.64 -11.13 19.83
N VAL A 79 -6.79 -11.57 19.30
CA VAL A 79 -7.00 -12.93 18.82
C VAL A 79 -6.86 -12.92 17.30
N ALA A 80 -5.98 -13.77 16.78
CA ALA A 80 -5.76 -13.92 15.35
C ALA A 80 -6.96 -14.60 14.68
N GLU A 81 -7.55 -13.94 13.69
CA GLU A 81 -8.51 -14.52 12.76
C GLU A 81 -7.85 -14.65 11.37
N PRO A 82 -8.46 -15.36 10.40
CA PRO A 82 -7.85 -15.55 9.08
C PRO A 82 -7.49 -14.25 8.35
N ASN A 83 -8.31 -13.20 8.49
CA ASN A 83 -8.17 -11.95 7.75
C ASN A 83 -8.00 -10.70 8.64
N TYR A 84 -8.18 -10.83 9.95
CA TYR A 84 -8.12 -9.69 10.88
C TYR A 84 -7.65 -10.14 12.26
N TYR A 85 -7.30 -9.19 13.13
CA TYR A 85 -7.23 -9.38 14.56
C TYR A 85 -8.48 -8.85 15.22
N ARG A 86 -9.00 -9.59 16.19
CA ARG A 86 -10.11 -9.16 17.03
C ARG A 86 -9.63 -8.91 18.45
N PHE A 87 -10.02 -7.78 19.02
CA PHE A 87 -9.76 -7.51 20.43
C PHE A 87 -10.87 -6.68 21.06
N SER A 88 -11.00 -6.85 22.38
CA SER A 88 -11.87 -6.02 23.20
C SER A 88 -11.16 -4.71 23.49
N VAL A 89 -11.89 -3.62 23.32
CA VAL A 89 -11.42 -2.26 23.52
C VAL A 89 -12.44 -1.48 24.33
N ARG A 90 -11.99 -0.40 24.94
CA ARG A 90 -12.85 0.62 25.51
C ARG A 90 -12.56 1.95 24.84
N ASP A 91 -13.61 2.58 24.35
CA ASP A 91 -13.52 3.93 23.82
C ASP A 91 -13.25 4.93 24.96
N LEU A 92 -12.24 5.78 24.79
CA LEU A 92 -11.77 6.68 25.83
C LEU A 92 -12.76 7.82 26.11
N ALA A 93 -13.54 8.24 25.13
CA ALA A 93 -14.49 9.34 25.26
C ALA A 93 -15.81 8.87 25.90
N SER A 94 -16.44 7.86 25.31
CA SER A 94 -17.75 7.33 25.70
C SER A 94 -17.69 6.31 26.84
N LYS A 95 -16.49 5.80 27.17
CA LYS A 95 -16.26 4.72 28.15
C LYS A 95 -16.99 3.42 27.83
N LYS A 96 -17.44 3.26 26.58
CA LYS A 96 -18.15 2.06 26.13
C LYS A 96 -17.16 0.99 25.68
N ASP A 97 -17.41 -0.23 26.12
CA ASP A 97 -16.66 -1.40 25.69
C ASP A 97 -17.21 -1.87 24.34
N SER A 98 -16.30 -2.21 23.42
CA SER A 98 -16.64 -2.70 22.09
C SER A 98 -15.62 -3.73 21.62
N ILE A 99 -15.94 -4.37 20.49
CA ILE A 99 -15.03 -5.26 19.78
C ILE A 99 -14.53 -4.48 18.57
N LEU A 100 -13.22 -4.39 18.43
CA LEU A 100 -12.58 -3.83 17.25
C LEU A 100 -11.98 -4.97 16.43
N SER A 101 -12.27 -4.96 15.14
CA SER A 101 -11.60 -5.80 14.15
C SER A 101 -10.65 -4.92 13.36
N ILE A 102 -9.40 -5.33 13.33
CA ILE A 102 -8.32 -4.64 12.64
C ILE A 102 -7.77 -5.60 11.57
N ASP A 103 -7.66 -5.12 10.33
CA ASP A 103 -7.11 -5.92 9.23
C ASP A 103 -5.73 -6.51 9.57
N ARG A 104 -5.41 -7.67 9.00
CA ARG A 104 -4.09 -8.27 9.15
C ARG A 104 -2.96 -7.37 8.63
N GLU A 105 -3.19 -6.39 7.79
CA GLU A 105 -2.08 -5.48 7.41
C GLU A 105 -1.59 -4.60 8.58
N LEU A 106 -2.40 -4.48 9.64
CA LEU A 106 -2.00 -3.90 10.92
C LEU A 106 -1.27 -4.94 11.84
N VAL A 107 -0.99 -6.16 11.34
CA VAL A 107 -0.39 -7.31 12.08
C VAL A 107 0.95 -6.98 12.67
N SER A 108 1.74 -6.10 12.05
CA SER A 108 3.16 -5.91 12.37
C SER A 108 3.44 -5.49 13.82
N LEU A 109 2.39 -5.13 14.54
CA LEU A 109 2.46 -4.63 15.91
C LEU A 109 1.69 -5.50 16.91
N SER A 110 0.91 -6.48 16.44
CA SER A 110 0.06 -7.30 17.30
C SER A 110 0.84 -8.01 18.41
N SER A 111 2.08 -8.43 18.13
CA SER A 111 2.99 -9.07 19.08
C SER A 111 3.35 -8.19 20.29
N ILE A 112 3.38 -6.87 20.11
CA ILE A 112 3.73 -5.94 21.17
C ILE A 112 2.52 -5.32 21.86
N TRP A 113 1.29 -5.63 21.49
CA TRP A 113 0.12 -5.05 22.13
C TRP A 113 -0.12 -5.67 23.51
N ASN A 114 -0.26 -4.82 24.52
CA ASN A 114 -0.53 -5.22 25.90
C ASN A 114 -1.85 -4.63 26.38
N ILE A 115 -2.45 -5.32 27.36
CA ILE A 115 -3.63 -4.83 28.06
C ILE A 115 -3.29 -3.50 28.75
N GLY A 116 -4.11 -2.48 28.51
CA GLY A 116 -3.95 -1.13 29.04
C GLY A 116 -3.16 -0.18 28.13
N ASP A 117 -2.62 -0.64 27.01
CA ASP A 117 -2.09 0.26 25.98
C ASP A 117 -3.23 1.03 25.30
N THR A 118 -2.91 2.22 24.80
CA THR A 118 -3.89 3.06 24.09
C THR A 118 -3.51 3.25 22.64
N LEU A 119 -4.50 3.11 21.75
CA LEU A 119 -4.37 3.42 20.33
C LEU A 119 -5.21 4.64 20.01
N THR A 120 -4.59 5.62 19.36
CA THR A 120 -5.25 6.86 18.96
C THR A 120 -4.99 7.14 17.49
N LYS A 121 -6.06 7.51 16.78
CA LYS A 121 -6.05 7.95 15.40
C LYS A 121 -7.12 9.00 15.17
N ASN A 122 -6.71 10.14 14.62
CA ASN A 122 -7.63 11.15 14.13
C ASN A 122 -8.04 10.86 12.69
N ARG A 123 -9.30 11.16 12.36
CA ARG A 123 -9.80 11.07 10.99
C ARG A 123 -8.97 11.95 10.05
N GLY A 124 -8.67 11.44 8.86
CA GLY A 124 -7.88 12.12 7.82
C GLY A 124 -6.37 12.05 8.02
N ASN A 125 -5.88 11.46 9.12
CA ASN A 125 -4.46 11.19 9.32
C ASN A 125 -4.13 9.75 8.89
N THR A 126 -2.98 9.53 8.28
CA THR A 126 -2.44 8.18 8.05
C THR A 126 -1.71 7.62 9.27
N ILE A 127 -1.35 8.46 10.25
CA ILE A 127 -0.53 8.05 11.39
C ILE A 127 -1.40 7.60 12.56
N VAL A 128 -1.11 6.41 13.10
CA VAL A 128 -1.63 5.89 14.36
C VAL A 128 -0.59 6.00 15.45
N GLU A 129 -1.04 6.42 16.62
CA GLU A 129 -0.23 6.48 17.82
C GLU A 129 -0.58 5.31 18.75
N LEU A 130 0.40 4.44 19.02
CA LEU A 130 0.32 3.44 20.07
C LEU A 130 1.10 3.95 21.28
N ARG A 131 0.41 4.24 22.39
CA ARG A 131 1.05 4.53 23.68
C ARG A 131 1.06 3.29 24.54
N LYS A 132 2.24 2.97 25.02
CA LYS A 132 2.48 1.84 25.90
C LYS A 132 2.21 2.22 27.35
N ARG A 133 1.50 1.34 28.06
CA ARG A 133 1.43 1.42 29.53
C ARG A 133 2.82 1.28 30.14
N ASP A 134 3.53 0.25 29.70
CA ASP A 134 4.87 -0.10 30.15
C ASP A 134 5.86 0.01 28.98
N SER A 135 7.01 0.61 29.25
CA SER A 135 8.04 0.85 28.23
C SER A 135 8.51 -0.45 27.59
N ILE A 136 8.55 -0.49 26.26
CA ILE A 136 9.18 -1.57 25.48
C ILE A 136 10.40 -0.98 24.79
N LEU A 137 11.57 -1.62 24.94
CA LEU A 137 12.83 -1.12 24.38
C LEU A 137 13.10 0.36 24.74
N ASN A 138 12.90 0.72 26.01
CA ASN A 138 13.01 2.10 26.53
C ASN A 138 12.09 3.13 25.82
N THR A 139 11.08 2.67 25.08
CA THR A 139 10.16 3.50 24.31
C THR A 139 8.72 3.35 24.83
N ARG A 140 8.05 4.49 25.08
CA ARG A 140 6.65 4.52 25.53
C ARG A 140 5.63 4.83 24.43
N LYS A 141 6.09 5.26 23.26
CA LYS A 141 5.23 5.73 22.18
C LYS A 141 5.77 5.25 20.84
N PHE A 142 4.89 4.72 20.02
CA PHE A 142 5.17 4.34 18.65
C PHE A 142 4.23 5.09 17.71
N LEU A 143 4.80 5.70 16.68
CA LEU A 143 4.08 6.33 15.59
C LEU A 143 4.13 5.40 14.39
N ILE A 144 2.96 5.08 13.86
CA ILE A 144 2.80 4.06 12.83
C ILE A 144 2.18 4.75 11.63
N GLU A 145 2.88 4.75 10.52
CA GLU A 145 2.47 5.41 9.28
C GLU A 145 2.25 4.37 8.18
N TRP A 146 1.14 4.48 7.45
CA TRP A 146 0.89 3.71 6.25
C TRP A 146 1.04 4.56 5.01
N THR A 147 1.81 4.04 4.06
CA THR A 147 2.06 4.68 2.77
C THR A 147 1.99 3.63 1.66
N CYS A 148 2.02 4.07 0.39
CA CYS A 148 2.18 3.15 -0.75
C CYS A 148 3.46 2.31 -0.71
N LYS A 149 4.45 2.71 0.11
CA LYS A 149 5.73 2.00 0.22
C LYS A 149 5.71 0.92 1.29
N GLY A 150 4.66 0.87 2.11
CA GLY A 150 4.54 -0.05 3.24
C GLY A 150 4.23 0.67 4.55
N THR A 151 4.40 -0.08 5.65
CA THR A 151 4.20 0.38 7.01
C THR A 151 5.52 0.87 7.61
N PHE A 152 5.50 2.01 8.28
CA PHE A 152 6.66 2.58 8.97
C PHE A 152 6.36 2.76 10.45
N ILE A 153 7.31 2.37 11.31
CA ILE A 153 7.23 2.51 12.77
C ILE A 153 8.35 3.44 13.22
N ASN A 154 7.99 4.61 13.74
CA ASN A 154 8.93 5.67 14.09
C ASN A 154 9.88 6.03 12.92
N GLY A 155 9.38 5.99 11.68
CA GLY A 155 10.15 6.28 10.46
C GLY A 155 11.01 5.13 9.94
N GLU A 156 11.03 3.98 10.63
CA GLU A 156 11.71 2.77 10.17
C GLU A 156 10.72 1.83 9.47
N ASP A 157 11.18 1.16 8.41
CA ASP A 157 10.39 0.13 7.73
C ASP A 157 9.94 -0.97 8.70
N GLY A 158 8.65 -1.33 8.63
CA GLY A 158 8.01 -2.27 9.54
C GLY A 158 8.69 -3.63 9.60
N ASP A 159 9.19 -4.16 8.47
CA ASP A 159 9.85 -5.47 8.42
C ASP A 159 11.24 -5.42 9.07
N ILE A 160 11.95 -4.29 8.94
CA ILE A 160 13.21 -4.08 9.65
C ILE A 160 12.93 -3.98 11.15
N TRP A 161 11.89 -3.26 11.51
CA TRP A 161 11.49 -3.05 12.89
C TRP A 161 11.07 -4.36 13.59
N GLU A 162 10.26 -5.19 12.94
CA GLU A 162 9.89 -6.53 13.44
C GLU A 162 11.10 -7.44 13.66
N ARG A 163 12.04 -7.46 12.71
CA ARG A 163 13.27 -8.24 12.86
C ARG A 163 14.09 -7.79 14.06
N ARG A 164 14.12 -6.48 14.33
CA ARG A 164 14.76 -5.93 15.54
C ARG A 164 14.04 -6.36 16.81
N LEU A 165 12.71 -6.37 16.85
CA LEU A 165 12.00 -6.89 18.02
C LEU A 165 12.33 -8.37 18.27
N ALA A 166 12.31 -9.18 17.21
CA ALA A 166 12.59 -10.60 17.31
C ALA A 166 14.01 -10.86 17.84
N SER A 167 15.00 -10.03 17.47
CA SER A 167 16.37 -10.15 18.01
C SER A 167 16.47 -9.80 19.50
N HIS A 168 15.50 -9.05 20.05
CA HIS A 168 15.39 -8.74 21.48
C HIS A 168 14.47 -9.72 22.23
N GLY A 169 14.00 -10.80 21.58
CA GLY A 169 13.14 -11.81 22.21
C GLY A 169 11.68 -11.37 22.39
N LEU A 170 11.24 -10.33 21.66
CA LEU A 170 9.87 -9.86 21.68
C LEU A 170 9.15 -10.38 20.43
N ARG A 171 8.23 -11.34 20.61
CA ARG A 171 7.40 -11.95 19.55
C ARG A 171 6.02 -12.32 20.07
#